data_AF-A0A831TAG1-F1
#
_entry.id   AF-A0A831TAG1-F1
#
_cell.length_a   1.000
_cell.length_b   1.000
_cell.length_c   1.000
_cell.angle_alpha   90.00
_cell.angle_beta   90.00
_cell.angle_gamma   90.00
#
_symmetry.space_group_name_H-M   'P 1'
#
loop_
_entity.id
_entity.type
_entity.pdbx_description
1 polymer ?
#
loop_
_entity_poly.entity_id
_entity_poly.type
_entity_poly.pdbx_seq_one_letter_code
_entity_poly.pdbx_strand_id
1 'polypeptide(L)' 'MATDRPFVHLHCHSHYSLLDGASRIPELVERVKSEGMNAVALTDHGNL' A
#
# COMPACT_ATOMS: atom_id res chain seq x y z
N MET A 1 -14.51 -4.02 -24.02
CA MET A 1 -13.25 -3.84 -23.26
C MET A 1 -13.64 -3.32 -21.90
N ALA A 2 -13.37 -4.06 -20.83
CA ALA A 2 -13.65 -3.55 -19.49
C ALA A 2 -12.90 -2.22 -19.33
N THR A 3 -13.62 -1.16 -18.99
CA THR A 3 -13.02 0.12 -18.63
C THR A 3 -12.31 -0.10 -17.31
N ASP A 4 -11.07 -0.56 -17.38
CA ASP A 4 -10.24 -0.80 -16.21
C ASP A 4 -10.01 0.57 -15.55
N ARG A 5 -10.68 0.78 -14.43
CA ARG A 5 -10.58 2.03 -13.69
C ARG A 5 -9.33 1.92 -12.82
N PRO A 6 -8.32 2.78 -13.01
CA PRO A 6 -7.11 2.69 -12.21
C PRO A 6 -7.46 2.83 -10.73
N PHE A 7 -6.95 1.90 -9.92
CA PHE A 7 -7.14 1.87 -8.48
C PHE A 7 -5.81 2.05 -7.77
N VAL A 8 -5.84 2.68 -6.60
CA VAL A 8 -4.67 2.95 -5.77
C VAL A 8 -5.08 3.00 -4.30
N HIS A 9 -4.30 2.37 -3.43
CA HIS A 9 -4.45 2.51 -1.98
C HIS A 9 -3.82 3.83 -1.51
N LEU A 10 -4.64 4.71 -0.93
CA LEU A 10 -4.19 5.99 -0.35
C LEU A 10 -4.14 5.98 1.18
N HIS A 11 -4.54 4.87 1.80
CA HIS A 11 -4.52 4.67 3.25
C HIS A 11 -4.04 3.24 3.50
N CYS A 12 -2.80 3.10 3.94
CA CYS A 12 -2.17 1.80 4.19
C CYS A 12 -1.18 1.92 5.33
N HIS A 13 -1.12 0.90 6.18
CA HIS A 13 -0.23 0.84 7.33
C HIS A 13 0.91 -0.15 7.04
N SER A 14 2.14 0.31 7.23
CA SER A 14 3.33 -0.54 7.18
C SER A 14 3.62 -1.14 8.55
N HIS A 15 4.60 -2.02 8.62
CA HIS A 15 5.20 -2.53 9.86
C HIS A 15 5.73 -1.45 10.82
N TYR A 16 5.81 -0.18 10.40
CA TYR A 16 6.09 0.94 11.30
C TYR A 16 4.88 1.38 12.13
N SER A 17 3.66 0.96 11.78
CA SER A 17 2.52 1.01 12.69
C SER A 17 2.69 -0.07 13.76
N LEU A 18 3.36 0.25 14.88
CA LEU A 18 3.90 -0.75 15.81
C LEU A 18 2.86 -1.65 16.49
N LEU A 19 1.58 -1.23 16.54
CA LEU A 19 0.52 -1.97 17.21
C LEU A 19 -0.22 -2.94 16.29
N ASP A 20 -0.24 -2.68 14.98
CA ASP A 20 -1.13 -3.37 14.02
C ASP A 20 -0.55 -3.49 12.58
N GLY A 21 0.60 -2.92 12.32
CA GLY A 21 1.30 -2.93 11.05
C GLY A 21 1.92 -4.30 10.75
N ALA A 22 1.36 -5.03 9.78
CA ALA A 22 1.86 -6.34 9.37
C ALA A 22 2.70 -6.31 8.07
N SER A 23 2.66 -5.22 7.30
CA SER A 23 3.22 -5.17 5.95
C SER A 23 4.63 -4.56 5.91
N ARG A 24 5.63 -5.35 5.48
CA ARG A 24 6.97 -4.82 5.18
C ARG A 24 6.96 -4.02 3.88
N ILE A 25 7.64 -2.88 3.86
CA ILE A 25 7.62 -1.95 2.72
C ILE A 25 8.03 -2.61 1.38
N PRO A 26 9.12 -3.41 1.30
CA PRO A 26 9.50 -4.04 0.04
C PRO A 26 8.43 -4.98 -0.53
N GLU A 27 7.81 -5.79 0.33
CA GLU A 27 6.75 -6.75 -0.05
C GLU A 27 5.47 -6.02 -0.49
N LEU A 28 5.13 -4.91 0.18
CA LEU A 28 4.01 -4.06 -0.20
C LEU A 28 4.21 -3.47 -1.60
N VAL A 29 5.41 -2.95 -1.88
CA VAL A 29 5.74 -2.35 -3.20
C VAL A 29 5.70 -3.41 -4.31
N GLU A 30 6.26 -4.59 -4.06
CA GLU A 30 6.17 -5.72 -5.00
C GLU A 30 4.72 -6.12 -5.27
N ARG A 31 3.88 -6.18 -4.23
CA ARG A 31 2.46 -6.52 -4.35
C ARG A 31 1.70 -5.50 -5.19
N VAL A 32 1.82 -4.21 -4.87
CA VAL A 32 1.17 -3.09 -5.59
C VAL A 32 1.55 -3.12 -7.08
N LYS A 33 2.84 -3.34 -7.38
CA LYS A 33 3.32 -3.48 -8.75
C LYS A 33 2.74 -4.71 -9.46
N SER A 34 2.64 -5.84 -8.78
CA SER A 34 2.07 -7.07 -9.34
C SER A 34 0.57 -6.96 -9.66
N GLU A 35 -0.15 -6.09 -8.94
CA GLU A 35 -1.58 -5.82 -9.15
C GLU A 35 -1.84 -4.71 -10.18
N GLY A 36 -0.80 -4.19 -10.85
CA GLY A 36 -0.94 -3.17 -11.89
C GLY A 36 -1.20 -1.75 -11.35
N MET A 37 -0.99 -1.52 -10.05
CA MET A 37 -1.12 -0.20 -9.46
C MET A 37 0.18 0.60 -9.66
N ASN A 38 0.03 1.89 -10.02
CA ASN A 38 1.18 2.77 -10.27
C ASN A 38 1.70 3.48 -9.01
N ALA A 39 0.93 3.48 -7.92
CA ALA A 39 1.28 4.16 -6.68
C ALA A 39 0.66 3.47 -5.47
N VAL A 40 1.14 3.82 -4.27
CA VAL A 40 0.57 3.48 -2.96
C VAL A 40 0.97 4.57 -1.97
N ALA A 41 0.08 4.92 -1.05
CA ALA A 41 0.40 5.79 0.07
C ALA A 41 0.49 5.00 1.37
N LEU A 42 1.47 5.36 2.20
CA LEU A 42 1.61 4.89 3.59
C LEU A 42 1.12 6.00 4.52
N THR A 43 0.32 5.62 5.51
CA THR A 43 -0.33 6.52 6.48
C THR A 43 -0.24 5.87 7.86
N ASP A 44 0.96 5.76 8.43
CA ASP A 44 1.19 4.96 9.64
C ASP A 44 0.59 5.61 10.91
N HIS A 45 0.25 4.79 11.91
CA HIS A 45 -0.38 5.28 13.14
C HIS A 45 0.59 6.11 14.01
N GLY A 46 0.36 7.43 14.08
CA GLY A 46 1.16 8.32 14.94
C GLY A 46 2.64 8.37 14.58
N ASN A 47 2.95 7.99 13.34
CA ASN A 47 4.28 7.98 12.75
C ASN A 47 4.22 8.80 11.43
N LEU A 48 5.23 8.64 10.56
CA LEU A 48 5.31 9.26 9.21
C LEU A 48 3.97 9.30 8.43
#